data_AF-A0A2R4S9T1-F1
#
_entry.id   AF-A0A2R4S9T1-F1
#
_cell.length_a   1.000
_cell.length_b   1.000
_cell.length_c   1.000
_cell.angle_alpha   90.00
_cell.angle_beta   90.00
_cell.angle_gamma   90.00
#
_symmetry.space_group_name_H-M   'P 1'
#
loop_
_entity.id
_entity.type
_entity.pdbx_description
1 polymer ?
#
loop_
_entity_poly.entity_id
_entity_poly.type
_entity_poly.pdbx_seq_one_letter_code
_entity_poly.pdbx_strand_id
1 'polypeptide(L)'
;TGDKIETAINIGIAANLIDNYAEQFIYTEELQYNKEELMKKLDEDIIQIEKALNLPHFDFEEYKKDEEKNNSSEMKSGWNIPFFGRTQKRKGKLSLDRDLFKKMNNSVNHVLIVDGTVIDTLLEERFEMKFFY
;
A
#
# COMPACT_ATOMS: atom_id res chain seq x y z
N THR A 1 -14.90 -0.93 -16.78
CA THR A 1 -15.48 -0.85 -18.14
C THR A 1 -15.04 -2.07 -18.90
N GLY A 2 -15.90 -2.74 -19.66
CA GLY A 2 -15.49 -3.87 -20.52
C GLY A 2 -14.81 -3.41 -21.81
N ASP A 3 -14.24 -2.22 -21.81
CA ASP A 3 -13.63 -1.53 -22.94
C ASP A 3 -12.16 -1.30 -22.58
N LYS A 4 -11.27 -1.19 -23.57
CA LYS A 4 -9.82 -1.19 -23.33
C LYS A 4 -9.41 -0.13 -22.30
N ILE A 5 -8.36 -0.40 -21.53
CA ILE A 5 -7.92 0.46 -20.42
C ILE A 5 -7.64 1.90 -20.85
N GLU A 6 -7.19 2.10 -22.09
CA GLU A 6 -6.98 3.41 -22.69
C GLU A 6 -8.27 4.22 -22.80
N THR A 7 -9.40 3.56 -23.10
CA THR A 7 -10.71 4.23 -23.13
C THR A 7 -11.10 4.70 -21.73
N ALA A 8 -10.86 3.88 -20.70
CA ALA A 8 -11.14 4.26 -19.32
C ALA A 8 -10.30 5.47 -18.88
N ILE A 9 -9.01 5.50 -19.25
CA ILE A 9 -8.11 6.62 -19.01
C ILE A 9 -8.62 7.89 -19.71
N ASN A 10 -8.96 7.80 -20.99
CA ASN A 10 -9.47 8.94 -21.76
C ASN A 10 -10.77 9.50 -21.19
N ILE A 11 -11.68 8.64 -20.73
CA ILE A 11 -12.90 9.07 -20.03
C ILE A 11 -12.56 9.76 -18.71
N GLY A 12 -11.61 9.21 -17.94
CA GLY A 12 -11.15 9.80 -16.68
C GLY A 12 -10.55 11.20 -16.87
N ILE A 13 -9.75 11.39 -17.92
CA ILE A 13 -9.20 12.69 -18.31
C ILE A 13 -10.32 13.64 -18.74
N ALA A 14 -11.22 13.22 -19.63
CA ALA A 14 -12.32 14.04 -20.12
C ALA A 14 -13.29 14.47 -19.01
N ALA A 15 -13.44 13.64 -17.97
CA ALA A 15 -14.25 13.92 -16.79
C ALA A 15 -13.51 14.72 -15.71
N ASN A 16 -12.26 15.16 -15.94
CA ASN A 16 -11.38 15.81 -14.97
C ASN A 16 -11.15 14.98 -13.69
N LEU A 17 -11.25 13.65 -13.78
CA LEU A 17 -10.95 12.72 -12.69
C LEU A 17 -9.45 12.36 -12.66
N ILE A 18 -8.80 12.41 -13.82
CA ILE A 18 -7.38 12.15 -14.02
C ILE A 18 -6.75 13.39 -14.63
N ASP A 19 -5.68 13.88 -14.02
CA ASP A 19 -4.85 14.94 -14.61
C ASP A 19 -3.89 14.33 -15.64
N ASN A 20 -3.69 15.02 -16.75
CA ASN A 20 -2.76 14.60 -17.80
C ASN A 20 -1.32 14.50 -17.32
N TYR A 21 -0.97 15.23 -16.26
CA TYR A 21 0.36 15.19 -15.63
C TYR A 21 0.44 14.25 -14.43
N ALA A 22 -0.65 13.53 -14.13
CA ALA A 22 -0.63 12.58 -13.03
C ALA A 22 0.27 11.39 -13.34
N GLU A 23 1.03 10.95 -12.33
CA GLU A 23 1.74 9.69 -12.39
C GLU A 23 0.74 8.53 -12.25
N GLN A 24 0.77 7.60 -13.20
CA GLN A 24 -0.21 6.53 -13.31
C GLN A 24 0.41 5.19 -12.92
N PHE A 25 -0.17 4.53 -11.92
CA PHE A 25 0.14 3.17 -11.52
C PHE A 25 -0.90 2.23 -12.12
N ILE A 26 -0.50 1.41 -13.10
CA ILE A 26 -1.43 0.63 -13.93
C ILE A 26 -1.25 -0.86 -13.65
N TYR A 27 -2.36 -1.55 -13.37
CA TYR A 27 -2.45 -2.98 -13.11
C TYR A 27 -3.43 -3.62 -14.09
N THR A 28 -2.94 -4.33 -15.11
CA THR A 28 -3.72 -4.98 -16.18
C THR A 28 -3.72 -6.51 -16.07
N GLU A 29 -4.67 -7.16 -16.75
CA GLU A 29 -4.81 -8.62 -16.79
C GLU A 29 -3.50 -9.39 -17.10
N GLU A 30 -2.57 -8.80 -17.86
CA GLU A 30 -1.29 -9.42 -18.19
C GLU A 30 -0.44 -9.74 -16.95
N LEU A 31 -0.56 -8.92 -15.90
CA LEU A 31 0.15 -9.10 -14.63
C LEU A 31 -0.48 -10.21 -13.77
N GLN A 32 -1.72 -10.63 -14.05
CA GLN A 32 -2.39 -11.68 -13.28
C GLN A 32 -1.71 -13.04 -13.45
N TYR A 33 -1.12 -13.31 -14.62
CA TYR A 33 -0.55 -14.61 -14.95
C TYR A 33 0.72 -14.94 -14.12
N ASN A 34 1.39 -13.93 -13.56
CA ASN A 34 2.62 -14.08 -12.79
C ASN A 34 2.53 -13.32 -11.45
N LYS A 35 2.09 -14.03 -10.41
CA LYS A 35 1.89 -13.47 -9.06
C LYS A 35 3.17 -12.88 -8.48
N GLU A 36 4.33 -13.45 -8.78
CA GLU A 36 5.64 -12.95 -8.33
C GLU A 36 5.98 -11.61 -8.97
N GLU A 37 5.70 -11.45 -10.26
CA GLU A 37 5.90 -10.20 -10.99
C GLU A 37 4.93 -9.12 -10.55
N LEU A 38 3.66 -9.48 -10.31
CA LEU A 38 2.67 -8.57 -9.71
C LEU A 38 3.12 -8.06 -8.33
N MET A 39 3.64 -8.95 -7.48
CA MET A 39 4.13 -8.57 -6.14
C MET A 39 5.35 -7.65 -6.25
N LYS A 40 6.28 -7.96 -7.16
CA LYS A 40 7.47 -7.15 -7.40
C LYS A 40 7.09 -5.75 -7.89
N LYS A 41 6.13 -5.66 -8.81
CA LYS A 41 5.60 -4.39 -9.28
C LYS A 41 4.98 -3.58 -8.14
N LEU A 42 4.18 -4.22 -7.30
CA LEU A 42 3.58 -3.59 -6.13
C LEU A 42 4.64 -3.01 -5.18
N ASP A 43 5.73 -3.75 -4.95
CA ASP A 43 6.87 -3.29 -4.14
C ASP A 43 7.58 -2.09 -4.76
N GLU A 44 7.80 -2.12 -6.08
CA GLU A 44 8.42 -1.01 -6.81
C GLU A 44 7.56 0.26 -6.75
N ASP A 45 6.25 0.12 -6.98
CA ASP A 45 5.28 1.22 -6.93
C ASP A 45 5.18 1.81 -5.51
N ILE A 46 5.20 0.98 -4.45
CA ILE A 46 5.24 1.44 -3.05
C ILE A 46 6.50 2.28 -2.78
N ILE A 47 7.67 1.82 -3.22
CA ILE A 47 8.92 2.57 -3.03
C ILE A 47 8.88 3.89 -3.80
N GLN A 48 8.27 3.91 -4.98
CA GLN A 48 8.13 5.11 -5.80
C GLN A 48 7.24 6.14 -5.12
N ILE A 49 6.08 5.73 -4.60
CA ILE A 49 5.17 6.65 -3.90
C ILE A 49 5.77 7.12 -2.57
N GLU A 50 6.45 6.26 -1.82
CA GLU A 50 7.14 6.65 -0.58
C GLU A 50 8.20 7.72 -0.85
N LYS A 51 8.98 7.59 -1.92
CA LYS A 51 9.95 8.61 -2.33
C LYS A 51 9.27 9.91 -2.76
N ALA A 52 8.22 9.82 -3.57
CA ALA A 52 7.46 10.98 -4.02
C ALA A 52 6.84 11.76 -2.86
N LEU A 53 6.38 11.03 -1.83
CA LEU A 53 5.77 11.58 -0.62
C LEU A 53 6.79 11.88 0.50
N ASN A 54 8.08 11.61 0.28
CA ASN A 54 9.15 11.73 1.29
C ASN A 54 8.81 11.00 2.60
N LEU A 55 8.26 9.79 2.48
CA LEU A 55 7.93 8.90 3.58
C LEU A 55 9.10 7.94 3.86
N PRO A 56 9.32 7.56 5.13
CA PRO A 56 10.25 6.48 5.45
C PRO A 56 9.72 5.16 4.88
N HIS A 57 10.61 4.34 4.34
CA HIS A 57 10.24 3.03 3.80
C HIS A 57 9.66 2.12 4.90
N PHE A 58 8.51 1.51 4.62
CA PHE A 58 7.86 0.59 5.54
C PHE A 58 8.34 -0.85 5.36
N ASP A 59 8.82 -1.46 6.45
CA ASP A 59 9.26 -2.86 6.46
C ASP A 59 8.08 -3.79 6.82
N PHE A 60 7.44 -4.34 5.78
CA PHE A 60 6.35 -5.31 5.91
C PHE A 60 6.78 -6.62 6.59
N GLU A 61 8.05 -7.02 6.47
CA GLU A 61 8.56 -8.26 7.05
C GLU A 61 8.80 -8.12 8.56
N GLU A 62 9.29 -6.96 9.02
CA GLU A 62 9.35 -6.63 10.45
C GLU A 62 7.94 -6.56 11.04
N TYR A 63 6.99 -5.92 10.33
CA TYR A 63 5.60 -5.81 10.77
C TYR A 63 4.92 -7.16 10.98
N LYS A 64 5.00 -8.08 10.00
CA LYS A 64 4.43 -9.44 10.11
C LYS A 64 5.02 -10.22 11.29
N LYS A 65 6.34 -10.16 11.48
CA LYS A 65 7.02 -10.83 12.61
C LYS A 65 6.53 -10.30 13.96
N ASP A 66 6.25 -9.00 14.05
CA ASP A 66 5.75 -8.40 15.29
C ASP A 66 4.27 -8.73 15.52
N GLU A 67 3.43 -8.83 14.49
CA GLU A 67 2.05 -9.33 14.63
C GLU A 67 2.00 -10.80 15.10
N GLU A 68 2.78 -11.68 14.48
CA GLU A 68 2.85 -13.10 14.87
C GLU A 68 3.33 -13.30 16.32
N LYS A 69 4.32 -12.49 16.77
CA LYS A 69 4.78 -12.50 18.17
C LYS A 69 3.73 -12.00 19.15
N ASN A 70 2.99 -10.97 18.79
CA ASN A 70 1.94 -10.44 19.66
C ASN A 70 0.77 -11.43 19.78
N ASN A 71 0.36 -12.05 18.68
CA ASN A 71 -0.71 -13.07 18.67
C ASN A 71 -0.33 -14.35 19.45
N SER A 72 0.95 -14.72 19.48
CA SER A 72 1.44 -15.86 20.29
C SER A 72 1.65 -15.53 21.78
N SER A 73 1.66 -14.24 22.15
CA SER A 73 1.89 -13.79 23.53
C SER A 73 0.62 -13.66 24.40
N GLU A 74 -0.58 -13.84 23.83
CA GLU A 74 -1.84 -13.80 24.58
C GLU A 74 -2.09 -15.05 25.46
N MET A 75 -1.27 -16.10 25.35
CA MET A 75 -1.26 -17.23 26.28
C MET A 75 0.01 -17.22 27.15
N LYS A 76 0.09 -16.33 28.14
CA LYS A 76 0.72 -16.60 29.45
C LYS A 76 0.51 -15.46 30.45
N SER A 77 -0.46 -15.68 31.31
CA SER A 77 -0.61 -15.06 32.63
C SER A 77 0.68 -15.13 33.45
N GLY A 78 1.02 -14.02 34.11
CA GLY A 78 1.67 -14.00 35.43
C GLY A 78 3.20 -13.93 35.47
N TRP A 79 3.75 -12.72 35.63
CA TRP A 79 4.53 -12.30 36.81
C TRP A 79 5.23 -10.95 36.58
N ASN A 80 5.20 -10.12 37.62
CA ASN A 80 5.83 -8.80 37.69
C ASN A 80 7.36 -8.86 37.60
N ILE A 81 7.95 -8.03 36.74
CA ILE A 81 9.30 -7.48 36.94
C ILE A 81 9.28 -6.01 36.49
N PRO A 82 9.55 -5.02 37.36
CA PRO A 82 9.88 -3.65 36.94
C PRO A 82 11.36 -3.59 36.54
N PHE A 83 11.76 -2.58 35.77
CA PHE A 83 13.10 -2.36 35.18
C PHE A 83 13.33 -3.02 33.82
N PHE A 84 13.05 -2.28 32.75
CA PHE A 84 14.05 -1.59 31.91
C PHE A 84 13.27 -0.77 30.88
N GLY A 85 13.74 0.45 30.60
CA GLY A 85 13.07 1.40 29.72
C GLY A 85 12.79 0.80 28.34
N ARG A 86 11.56 0.33 28.14
CA ARG A 86 11.03 0.06 26.82
C ARG A 86 10.69 1.43 26.24
N THR A 87 11.61 1.97 25.45
CA THR A 87 11.21 2.85 24.35
C THR A 87 10.08 2.12 23.64
N GLN A 88 8.85 2.59 23.82
CA GLN A 88 7.72 2.11 23.04
C GLN A 88 8.10 2.38 21.59
N LYS A 89 8.59 1.36 20.88
CA LYS A 89 8.65 1.38 19.42
C LYS A 89 7.25 1.78 19.01
N ARG A 90 7.13 2.97 18.42
CA ARG A 90 5.86 3.47 17.89
C ARG A 90 5.36 2.37 16.99
N LYS A 91 4.22 1.76 17.34
CA LYS A 91 3.49 0.87 16.43
C LYS A 91 3.28 1.70 15.16
N GLY A 92 4.03 1.43 14.10
CA GLY A 92 3.83 2.07 12.82
C GLY A 92 2.41 1.72 12.41
N LYS A 93 1.50 2.69 12.47
CA LYS A 93 0.18 2.47 11.91
C LYS A 93 0.37 2.40 10.41
N LEU A 94 -0.14 1.33 9.78
CA LEU A 94 -0.21 1.21 8.33
C LEU A 94 -0.96 2.41 7.71
N SER A 95 -1.86 3.05 8.47
CA SER A 95 -2.57 4.25 8.04
C SER A 95 -1.67 5.48 8.09
N LEU A 96 -1.42 6.10 6.93
CA LEU A 96 -0.95 7.47 6.85
C LEU A 96 -1.95 8.43 7.48
N ASP A 97 -1.45 9.42 8.21
CA ASP A 97 -2.30 10.49 8.75
C ASP A 97 -2.78 11.38 7.60
N ARG A 98 -4.08 11.28 7.31
CA ARG A 98 -4.77 12.00 6.23
C ARG A 98 -4.56 13.52 6.30
N ASP A 99 -4.44 14.07 7.50
CA ASP A 99 -4.30 15.52 7.71
C ASP A 99 -2.86 16.00 7.49
N LEU A 100 -1.87 15.13 7.78
CA LEU A 100 -0.48 15.33 7.37
C LEU A 100 -0.35 15.23 5.84
N PHE A 101 -0.98 14.22 5.24
CA PHE A 101 -0.95 14.01 3.80
C PHE A 101 -1.58 15.18 3.03
N LYS A 102 -2.78 15.65 3.42
CA LYS A 102 -3.43 16.82 2.79
C LYS A 102 -2.57 18.08 2.81
N LYS A 103 -1.70 18.26 3.80
CA LYS A 103 -0.81 19.42 3.90
C LYS A 103 0.44 19.29 3.02
N MET A 104 0.90 18.07 2.75
CA MET A 104 2.04 17.79 1.87
C MET A 104 1.66 17.76 0.38
N ASN A 105 0.40 17.48 0.06
CA ASN A 105 -0.08 17.14 -1.28
C ASN A 105 -0.46 18.29 -2.23
N ASN A 106 0.05 19.51 -2.02
CA ASN A 106 -0.31 20.61 -2.93
C ASN A 106 0.31 20.48 -4.36
N SER A 107 1.09 19.44 -4.67
CA SER A 107 1.87 19.40 -5.92
C SER A 107 2.01 18.07 -6.67
N VAL A 108 1.48 16.93 -6.19
CA VAL A 108 1.68 15.65 -6.90
C VAL A 108 0.37 14.89 -7.04
N ASN A 109 -0.01 14.64 -8.29
CA ASN A 109 -1.23 13.94 -8.65
C ASN A 109 -0.83 12.50 -9.01
N HIS A 110 -1.20 11.53 -8.19
CA HIS A 110 -0.95 10.11 -8.43
C HIS A 110 -2.29 9.41 -8.64
N VAL A 111 -2.36 8.54 -9.65
CA VAL A 111 -3.59 7.82 -10.02
C VAL A 111 -3.29 6.33 -10.09
N LEU A 112 -4.07 5.54 -9.37
CA LEU A 112 -4.04 4.08 -9.43
C LEU A 112 -5.17 3.59 -10.35
N ILE A 113 -4.81 2.81 -11.37
CA ILE A 113 -5.71 2.24 -12.36
C ILE A 113 -5.57 0.72 -12.29
N VAL A 114 -6.67 0.06 -11.93
CA VAL A 114 -6.70 -1.40 -11.73
C VAL A 114 -7.77 -2.00 -12.61
N ASP A 115 -7.39 -2.99 -13.40
CA ASP A 115 -8.31 -3.83 -14.15
C ASP A 115 -9.11 -4.72 -13.18
N GLY A 116 -10.39 -4.89 -13.46
CA GLY A 116 -11.31 -5.67 -12.63
C GLY A 116 -10.98 -7.16 -12.57
N THR A 117 -10.14 -7.68 -13.46
CA THR A 117 -9.62 -9.06 -13.38
C THR A 117 -8.48 -9.21 -12.37
N VAL A 118 -7.68 -8.15 -12.20
CA VAL A 118 -6.52 -8.12 -11.30
C VAL A 118 -6.94 -7.80 -9.87
N ILE A 119 -8.03 -7.05 -9.68
CA ILE A 119 -8.49 -6.65 -8.36
C ILE A 119 -8.71 -7.84 -7.42
N ASP A 120 -9.28 -8.94 -7.93
CA ASP A 120 -9.51 -10.14 -7.13
C ASP A 120 -8.20 -10.74 -6.61
N THR A 121 -7.12 -10.62 -7.39
CA THR A 121 -5.78 -11.09 -7.00
C THR A 121 -5.16 -10.15 -5.97
N LEU A 122 -5.31 -8.83 -6.15
CA LEU A 122 -4.80 -7.81 -5.22
C LEU A 122 -5.50 -7.85 -3.85
N LEU A 123 -6.74 -8.35 -3.82
CA LEU A 123 -7.52 -8.57 -2.60
C LEU A 123 -7.20 -9.92 -1.90
N GLU A 124 -6.34 -10.77 -2.47
CA GLU A 124 -5.87 -11.98 -1.77
C GLU A 124 -4.96 -11.60 -0.57
N GLU A 125 -4.99 -12.38 0.51
CA GLU A 125 -4.20 -12.19 1.74
C GLU A 125 -2.70 -11.93 1.48
N ARG A 126 -2.16 -12.52 0.41
CA ARG A 126 -0.75 -12.35 0.01
C ARG A 126 -0.44 -10.90 -0.38
N PHE A 127 -1.38 -10.20 -1.00
CA PHE A 127 -1.22 -8.85 -1.58
C PHE A 127 -1.90 -7.77 -0.75
N GLU A 128 -2.99 -8.11 -0.08
CA GLU A 128 -3.90 -7.21 0.63
C GLU A 128 -3.17 -6.17 1.47
N MET A 129 -2.23 -6.61 2.33
CA MET A 129 -1.49 -5.73 3.23
C MET A 129 -0.67 -4.65 2.50
N LYS A 130 -0.06 -5.01 1.37
CA LYS A 130 0.74 -4.08 0.57
C LYS A 130 -0.15 -3.22 -0.32
N PHE A 131 -1.25 -3.77 -0.83
CA PHE A 131 -2.18 -3.06 -1.71
C PHE A 131 -2.95 -1.95 -0.98
N PHE A 132 -3.27 -2.14 0.31
CA PHE A 132 -3.98 -1.14 1.12
C PHE A 132 -3.08 -0.18 1.91
N TYR A 133 -1.76 -0.35 1.85
CA TYR A 133 -0.78 0.58 2.41
C TYR A 133 -0.67 1.84 1.55
#